data_AF-A0A3P7Q5H9-F1
#
_entry.id   AF-A0A3P7Q5H9-F1
#
_cell.length_a   1.000
_cell.length_b   1.000
_cell.length_c   1.000
_cell.angle_alpha   90.00
_cell.angle_beta   90.00
_cell.angle_gamma   90.00
#
_symmetry.space_group_name_H-M   'P 1'
#
loop_
_entity.id
_entity.type
_entity.pdbx_description
1 polymer ?
#
loop_
_entity_poly.entity_id
_entity_poly.type
_entity_poly.pdbx_seq_one_letter_code
_entity_poly.pdbx_strand_id
1 'polypeptide(L)'
;MQCLAAIESFAEYFVLKKYVKDLKEKNRLQQQNSHQFGTDGLITTAFANLLRSLWFNEPTDSMIRYFRSLIGHFNGDYRTSTQQDAQELLVWLLDKIHEDLNLATSRKYKDVKVSIFQAILNILKYALKKEIK
;
A
#
# COMPACT_ATOMS: atom_id res chain seq x y z
N MET A 1 3.22 -5.29 8.04
CA MET A 1 3.11 -3.90 8.52
C MET A 1 4.42 -3.40 9.14
N GLN A 2 4.92 -4.01 10.22
CA GLN A 2 6.15 -3.56 10.90
C GLN A 2 7.36 -3.48 9.95
N CYS A 3 7.51 -4.47 9.04
CA CYS A 3 8.56 -4.45 8.03
C CYS A 3 8.48 -3.24 7.09
N LEU A 4 7.28 -2.80 6.72
CA LEU A 4 7.09 -1.61 5.88
C LEU A 4 7.34 -0.31 6.66
N ALA A 5 6.99 -0.28 7.95
CA ALA A 5 7.27 0.85 8.83
C ALA A 5 8.77 1.08 9.05
N ALA A 6 9.59 0.03 8.97
CA ALA A 6 11.04 0.12 9.10
C ALA A 6 11.74 0.73 7.85
N ILE A 7 11.02 0.95 6.76
CA ILE A 7 11.55 1.56 5.54
C ILE A 7 11.39 3.07 5.65
N GLU A 8 12.46 3.79 5.99
CA GLU A 8 12.41 5.23 6.30
C GLU A 8 11.70 6.07 5.24
N SER A 9 12.10 5.96 3.97
CA SER A 9 11.52 6.77 2.88
C SER A 9 10.04 6.46 2.64
N PHE A 10 9.64 5.21 2.85
CA PHE A 10 8.26 4.77 2.67
C PHE A 10 7.41 5.22 3.86
N ALA A 11 7.91 5.01 5.09
CA ALA A 11 7.27 5.50 6.31
C ALA A 11 7.11 7.01 6.27
N GLU A 12 8.15 7.77 5.93
CA GLU A 12 8.12 9.24 5.82
C GLU A 12 7.03 9.69 4.84
N TYR A 13 6.93 9.06 3.66
CA TYR A 13 5.93 9.40 2.65
C TYR A 13 4.49 9.30 3.17
N PHE A 14 4.18 8.25 3.94
CA PHE A 14 2.86 8.04 4.52
C PHE A 14 2.62 8.83 5.80
N VAL A 15 3.60 8.86 6.72
CA VAL A 15 3.52 9.58 8.01
C VAL A 15 3.37 11.08 7.79
N LEU A 16 4.12 11.66 6.83
CA LEU A 16 4.00 13.06 6.44
C LEU A 16 2.82 13.34 5.48
N LYS A 17 1.96 12.34 5.22
CA LYS A 17 0.77 12.45 4.35
C LYS A 17 1.07 12.92 2.92
N LYS A 18 2.29 12.72 2.40
CA LYS A 18 2.68 13.10 1.04
C LYS A 18 1.80 12.39 -0.01
N TYR A 19 1.40 11.15 0.26
CA TYR A 19 0.50 10.35 -0.57
C TYR A 19 -0.86 11.01 -0.90
N VAL A 20 -1.35 11.91 -0.03
CA VAL A 20 -2.65 12.56 -0.24
C VAL A 20 -2.64 13.44 -1.49
N LYS A 21 -1.50 14.08 -1.80
CA LYS A 21 -1.34 14.87 -3.02
C LYS A 21 -1.46 13.98 -4.25
N ASP A 22 -0.81 12.81 -4.21
CA ASP A 22 -0.77 11.88 -5.34
C ASP A 22 -2.14 11.21 -5.54
N LEU A 23 -2.86 10.86 -4.46
CA LEU A 23 -4.25 10.41 -4.54
C LEU A 23 -5.17 11.46 -5.18
N LYS A 24 -5.05 12.74 -4.77
CA LYS A 24 -5.85 13.83 -5.36
C LYS A 24 -5.55 14.00 -6.84
N GLU A 25 -4.28 13.96 -7.21
CA GLU A 25 -3.86 14.08 -8.61
C GLU A 25 -4.35 12.88 -9.43
N LYS A 26 -4.30 11.66 -8.90
CA LYS A 26 -4.87 10.46 -9.51
C LYS A 26 -6.36 10.64 -9.82
N ASN A 27 -7.13 11.04 -8.81
CA ASN A 27 -8.58 11.24 -8.94
C ASN A 27 -8.91 12.33 -9.95
N ARG A 28 -8.08 13.39 -10.04
CA ARG A 28 -8.23 14.46 -11.04
C ARG A 28 -7.97 13.96 -12.46
N LEU A 29 -6.91 13.17 -12.65
CA LEU A 29 -6.45 12.69 -13.96
C LEU A 29 -7.26 11.52 -14.52
N GLN A 30 -7.79 10.65 -13.66
CA GLN A 30 -8.38 9.36 -14.05
C GLN A 30 -9.82 9.20 -13.55
N GLN A 31 -10.66 10.22 -13.77
CA GLN A 31 -12.06 10.22 -13.35
C GLN A 31 -12.87 9.01 -13.85
N GLN A 32 -12.48 8.39 -14.97
CA GLN A 32 -13.19 7.26 -15.57
C GLN A 32 -12.57 5.88 -15.27
N ASN A 33 -11.30 5.81 -14.88
CA ASN A 33 -10.57 4.53 -14.75
C ASN A 33 -10.01 4.26 -13.34
N SER A 34 -10.26 5.13 -12.35
CA SER A 34 -9.73 4.96 -11.00
C SER A 34 -10.12 3.62 -10.36
N HIS A 35 -11.32 3.15 -10.68
CA HIS A 35 -11.93 1.97 -10.06
C HIS A 35 -11.47 0.64 -10.70
N GLN A 36 -10.85 0.64 -11.89
CA GLN A 36 -10.62 -0.62 -12.61
C GLN A 36 -9.58 -1.52 -11.92
N PHE A 37 -8.58 -0.93 -11.27
CA PHE A 37 -7.47 -1.67 -10.66
C PHE A 37 -7.13 -1.24 -9.22
N GLY A 38 -7.56 -0.03 -8.84
CA GLY A 38 -7.36 0.54 -7.51
C GLY A 38 -8.52 0.27 -6.55
N THR A 39 -8.49 0.99 -5.44
CA THR A 39 -9.49 0.95 -4.36
C THR A 39 -10.03 2.36 -4.05
N ASP A 40 -9.92 3.27 -5.03
CA ASP A 40 -10.20 4.71 -4.90
C ASP A 40 -9.49 5.35 -3.70
N GLY A 41 -8.30 4.84 -3.37
CA GLY A 41 -7.51 5.31 -2.24
C GLY A 41 -7.98 4.81 -0.87
N LEU A 42 -9.01 3.97 -0.78
CA LEU A 42 -9.55 3.48 0.50
C LEU A 42 -8.53 2.61 1.25
N ILE A 43 -7.93 1.62 0.56
CA ILE A 43 -6.86 0.79 1.16
C ILE A 43 -5.66 1.64 1.50
N THR A 44 -5.24 2.51 0.58
CA THR A 44 -4.07 3.38 0.78
C THR A 44 -4.24 4.31 1.99
N THR A 45 -5.42 4.91 2.15
CA THR A 45 -5.72 5.82 3.28
C THR A 45 -5.79 5.07 4.60
N ALA A 46 -6.45 3.90 4.63
CA ALA A 46 -6.53 3.08 5.83
C ALA A 46 -5.15 2.55 6.26
N PHE A 47 -4.35 2.09 5.30
CA PHE A 47 -2.96 1.70 5.51
C PHE A 47 -2.13 2.85 6.09
N ALA A 48 -2.20 4.04 5.48
CA ALA A 48 -1.47 5.21 5.93
C ALA A 48 -1.82 5.62 7.36
N ASN A 49 -3.11 5.60 7.71
CA ASN A 49 -3.57 5.91 9.06
C ASN A 49 -3.06 4.88 10.08
N LEU A 50 -3.13 3.59 9.75
CA LEU A 50 -2.60 2.52 10.59
C LEU A 50 -1.08 2.64 10.74
N LEU A 51 -0.34 2.86 9.65
CA LEU A 51 1.11 3.04 9.67
C LEU A 51 1.52 4.23 10.53
N ARG A 52 0.82 5.36 10.40
CA ARG A 52 1.03 6.56 11.21
C ARG A 52 0.79 6.27 12.69
N SER A 53 -0.28 5.55 13.03
CA SER A 53 -0.57 5.17 14.41
C SER A 53 0.52 4.27 15.01
N LEU A 54 1.08 3.35 14.23
CA LEU A 54 2.21 2.51 14.64
C LEU A 54 3.48 3.35 14.87
N TRP A 55 3.72 4.36 14.03
CA TRP A 55 4.88 5.26 14.16
C TRP A 55 4.84 6.10 15.45
N PHE A 56 3.66 6.57 15.85
CA PHE A 56 3.46 7.32 17.10
C PHE A 56 3.16 6.42 18.30
N ASN A 57 3.21 5.09 18.14
CA ASN A 57 2.88 4.10 19.16
C ASN A 57 1.46 4.24 19.75
N GLU A 58 0.51 4.64 18.91
CA GLU A 58 -0.92 4.83 19.25
C GLU A 58 -1.87 4.00 18.34
N PRO A 59 -1.55 2.75 17.95
CA PRO A 59 -2.49 1.95 17.16
C PRO A 59 -3.74 1.63 18.00
N THR A 60 -4.92 1.80 17.41
CA THR A 60 -6.17 1.35 18.03
C THR A 60 -6.69 0.09 17.37
N ASP A 61 -7.31 -0.77 18.16
CA ASP A 61 -8.04 -1.94 17.71
C ASP A 61 -9.05 -1.63 16.60
N SER A 62 -9.71 -0.47 16.69
CA SER A 62 -10.67 0.00 15.68
C SER A 62 -10.01 0.20 14.32
N MET A 63 -8.82 0.82 14.30
CA MET A 63 -8.05 1.02 13.06
C MET A 63 -7.62 -0.30 12.43
N ILE A 64 -7.15 -1.26 13.24
CA ILE A 64 -6.73 -2.59 12.76
C ILE A 64 -7.93 -3.35 12.18
N ARG A 65 -9.07 -3.36 12.89
CA ARG A 65 -10.30 -4.02 12.41
C ARG A 65 -10.84 -3.37 11.14
N TYR A 66 -10.81 -2.04 11.05
CA TYR A 66 -11.23 -1.32 9.85
C TYR A 66 -10.33 -1.67 8.65
N PHE A 67 -9.02 -1.65 8.83
CA PHE A 67 -8.07 -2.04 7.79
C PHE A 67 -8.28 -3.49 7.33
N ARG A 68 -8.42 -4.44 8.26
CA ARG A 68 -8.75 -5.84 7.95
C ARG A 68 -10.06 -5.98 7.19
N SER A 69 -11.10 -5.23 7.59
CA SER A 69 -12.40 -5.24 6.92
C SER A 69 -12.29 -4.77 5.46
N LEU A 70 -11.53 -3.71 5.21
CA LEU A 70 -11.28 -3.24 3.84
C LEU A 70 -10.51 -4.27 3.00
N ILE A 71 -9.50 -4.92 3.56
CA ILE A 71 -8.78 -6.00 2.86
C ILE A 71 -9.77 -7.09 2.42
N GLY A 72 -10.65 -7.56 3.32
CA GLY A 72 -11.67 -8.57 2.98
C GLY A 72 -12.76 -8.08 2.01
N HIS A 73 -13.03 -6.77 1.98
CA HIS A 73 -13.94 -6.16 1.02
C HIS A 73 -13.37 -6.24 -0.40
N PHE A 74 -12.10 -5.85 -0.58
CA PHE A 74 -11.44 -5.79 -1.89
C PHE A 74 -10.83 -7.12 -2.35
N ASN A 75 -10.56 -8.04 -1.43
CA ASN A 75 -10.12 -9.39 -1.75
C ASN A 75 -10.81 -10.42 -0.86
N GLY A 76 -11.63 -11.26 -1.48
CA GLY A 76 -12.50 -12.19 -0.80
C GLY A 76 -11.80 -13.29 -0.02
N ASP A 77 -10.56 -13.63 -0.37
CA ASP A 77 -9.79 -14.68 0.28
C ASP A 77 -9.49 -14.31 1.74
N TYR A 78 -9.29 -13.00 1.99
CA TYR A 78 -9.02 -12.46 3.33
C TYR A 78 -10.27 -12.21 4.19
N ARG A 79 -11.49 -12.53 3.70
CA ARG A 79 -12.70 -12.49 4.55
C ARG A 79 -12.71 -13.60 5.60
N THR A 80 -11.96 -14.66 5.38
CA THR A 80 -11.92 -15.79 6.29
C THR A 80 -11.12 -15.47 7.56
N SER A 81 -11.40 -16.19 8.64
CA SER A 81 -10.62 -16.16 9.89
C SER A 81 -9.50 -17.20 9.92
N THR A 82 -9.17 -17.80 8.77
CA THR A 82 -8.11 -18.79 8.67
C THR A 82 -6.74 -18.12 8.60
N GLN A 83 -5.67 -18.89 8.83
CA GLN A 83 -4.31 -18.39 8.61
C GLN A 83 -4.10 -18.10 7.13
N GLN A 84 -3.39 -17.02 6.83
CA GLN A 84 -3.12 -16.52 5.48
C GLN A 84 -1.62 -16.25 5.35
N ASP A 85 -1.08 -16.37 4.14
CA ASP A 85 0.32 -16.06 3.89
C ASP A 85 0.58 -14.54 3.97
N ALA A 86 1.50 -14.14 4.84
CA ALA A 86 1.86 -12.74 5.01
C ALA A 86 2.52 -12.14 3.75
N GLN A 87 3.24 -12.96 2.98
CA GLN A 87 3.89 -12.55 1.74
C GLN A 87 2.85 -12.28 0.64
N GLU A 88 1.83 -13.11 0.52
CA GLU A 88 0.73 -12.91 -0.43
C GLU A 88 -0.04 -11.62 -0.10
N LEU A 89 -0.39 -11.42 1.17
CA LEU A 89 -1.06 -10.19 1.61
C LEU A 89 -0.20 -8.96 1.32
N LEU A 90 1.11 -9.05 1.56
CA LEU A 90 2.03 -7.95 1.31
C LEU A 90 2.11 -7.58 -0.18
N VAL A 91 2.23 -8.57 -1.06
CA VAL A 91 2.25 -8.35 -2.52
C VAL A 91 0.93 -7.72 -2.97
N TRP A 92 -0.21 -8.27 -2.54
CA TRP A 92 -1.53 -7.75 -2.87
C TRP A 92 -1.71 -6.31 -2.38
N LEU A 93 -1.32 -6.02 -1.15
CA LEU A 93 -1.45 -4.69 -0.55
C LEU A 93 -0.61 -3.65 -1.30
N LEU A 94 0.62 -4.00 -1.66
CA LEU A 94 1.52 -3.11 -2.40
C LEU A 94 1.03 -2.86 -3.82
N ASP A 95 0.43 -3.86 -4.47
CA ASP A 95 -0.25 -3.70 -5.76
C ASP A 95 -1.40 -2.69 -5.66
N LYS A 96 -2.28 -2.83 -4.65
CA LYS A 96 -3.40 -1.89 -4.47
C LYS A 96 -2.93 -0.46 -4.15
N ILE A 97 -1.91 -0.32 -3.32
CA ILE A 97 -1.30 0.99 -3.03
C ILE A 97 -0.67 1.60 -4.29
N HIS A 98 0.00 0.79 -5.11
CA HIS A 98 0.54 1.24 -6.38
C HIS A 98 -0.56 1.74 -7.30
N GLU A 99 -1.62 0.96 -7.51
CA GLU A 99 -2.73 1.33 -8.40
C GLU A 99 -3.49 2.58 -7.93
N ASP A 100 -3.67 2.75 -6.62
CA ASP A 100 -4.24 3.96 -6.02
C ASP A 100 -3.38 5.21 -6.30
N LEU A 101 -2.06 5.06 -6.34
CA LEU A 101 -1.10 6.19 -6.48
C LEU A 101 -0.55 6.35 -7.91
N ASN A 102 -0.95 5.49 -8.85
CA ASN A 102 -0.36 5.44 -10.19
C ASN A 102 -0.88 6.59 -11.09
N LEU A 103 -0.10 7.66 -11.24
CA LEU A 103 -0.44 8.84 -12.06
C LEU A 103 -0.27 8.63 -13.57
N ALA A 104 0.23 7.47 -14.03
CA ALA A 104 0.51 7.24 -15.44
C ALA A 104 -0.78 7.32 -16.29
N THR A 105 -0.84 8.31 -17.18
CA THR A 105 -2.06 8.68 -17.93
C THR A 105 -2.20 7.98 -19.30
N SER A 106 -1.20 7.21 -19.72
CA SER A 106 -1.30 6.33 -20.89
C SER A 106 -0.24 5.23 -20.77
N ARG A 107 -0.51 4.04 -21.31
CA ARG A 107 0.44 2.90 -21.38
C ARG A 107 1.68 3.17 -22.26
N LYS A 108 2.16 4.41 -22.36
CA LYS A 108 3.50 4.71 -22.85
C LYS A 108 4.46 4.58 -21.67
N TYR A 109 4.93 3.35 -21.43
CA TYR A 109 6.18 3.12 -20.69
C TYR A 109 7.29 3.90 -21.40
N LYS A 110 7.53 5.14 -20.99
CA LYS A 110 8.87 5.71 -21.05
C LYS A 110 9.54 5.23 -19.77
N ASP A 111 10.76 4.70 -19.89
CA ASP A 111 11.60 4.21 -18.81
C ASP A 111 11.87 5.28 -17.73
N VAL A 112 10.86 5.63 -16.95
CA VAL A 112 11.00 6.29 -15.68
C VAL A 112 10.87 5.16 -14.67
N LYS A 113 12.02 4.57 -14.32
CA LYS A 113 12.14 3.69 -13.15
C LYS A 113 11.71 4.49 -11.93
N VAL A 114 10.44 4.37 -11.57
CA VAL A 114 9.86 5.01 -10.39
C VAL A 114 10.53 4.40 -9.16
N SER A 115 11.28 5.25 -8.46
CA SER A 115 12.11 4.97 -7.30
C SER A 115 11.43 4.11 -6.23
N ILE A 116 10.12 4.28 -6.02
CA ILE A 116 9.36 3.57 -4.99
C ILE A 116 9.18 2.10 -5.33
N PHE A 117 8.81 1.74 -6.57
CA PHE A 117 8.62 0.32 -6.93
C PHE A 117 9.95 -0.44 -6.90
N GLN A 118 11.04 0.18 -7.36
CA GLN A 118 12.37 -0.40 -7.27
C GLN A 118 12.86 -0.49 -5.81
N ALA A 119 12.57 0.50 -4.97
CA ALA A 119 12.87 0.46 -3.54
C ALA A 119 12.09 -0.66 -2.85
N ILE A 120 10.78 -0.76 -3.10
CA ILE A 120 9.92 -1.84 -2.60
C ILE A 120 10.44 -3.20 -3.07
N LEU A 121 10.74 -3.37 -4.36
CA LEU A 121 11.33 -4.60 -4.90
C LEU A 121 12.67 -4.94 -4.24
N ASN A 122 13.55 -3.97 -4.02
CA ASN A 122 14.84 -4.19 -3.39
C ASN A 122 14.67 -4.60 -1.93
N ILE A 123 13.69 -4.01 -1.24
CA ILE A 123 13.42 -4.31 0.16
C ILE A 123 12.75 -5.68 0.31
N LEU A 124 11.81 -6.03 -0.58
CA LEU A 124 11.23 -7.38 -0.63
C LEU A 124 12.32 -8.42 -0.92
N LYS A 125 13.22 -8.15 -1.88
CA LYS A 125 14.37 -9.02 -2.16
C LYS A 125 15.30 -9.16 -0.96
N TYR A 126 15.53 -8.08 -0.21
CA TYR A 126 16.36 -8.10 0.99
C TYR A 126 15.70 -8.88 2.14
N ALA A 127 14.40 -8.67 2.38
CA ALA A 127 13.64 -9.37 3.41
C ALA A 127 13.58 -10.89 3.13
N LEU A 128 13.23 -11.29 1.90
CA LEU A 128 13.20 -12.70 1.49
C LEU A 128 14.58 -13.37 1.61
N LYS A 129 15.67 -12.65 1.32
CA LYS A 129 17.03 -13.18 1.45
C LYS A 129 17.47 -13.37 2.91
N LYS A 130 16.85 -12.66 3.85
CA LYS A 130 17.15 -12.75 5.28
C LYS A 130 16.36 -13.83 6.01
N GLU A 131 15.21 -14.26 5.47
CA GLU A 131 14.43 -15.39 6.00
C GLU A 131 14.95 -16.77 5.54
N ILE A 132 15.87 -16.82 4.57
CA ILE A 132 16.50 -18.06 4.06
C ILE A 132 17.85 -18.37 4.76
N LYS A 133 18.23 -17.62 5.80
CA LYS A 133 19.42 -17.89 6.63
C LYS A 133 19.05 -18.00 8.10
#